data_AF-A0AAU9V5S5-F1
#
_entry.id   AF-A0AAU9V5S5-F1
#
_cell.length_a   1.000
_cell.length_b   1.000
_cell.length_c   1.000
_cell.angle_alpha   90.00
_cell.angle_beta   90.00
_cell.angle_gamma   90.00
#
_symmetry.space_group_name_H-M   'P 1'
#
loop_
_entity.id
_entity.type
_entity.pdbx_description
1 polymer ?
#
loop_
_entity_poly.entity_id
_entity_poly.type
_entity_poly.pdbx_seq_one_letter_code
_entity_poly.pdbx_strand_id
1 'polypeptide(L)'
;MAGLEWMPKYRERNSNLSLRKPENTSTTRSFAFNKTALTEFYNNLTEVMQRHDFTADRIFNFDEFGVSTVLDTPKVLAPKSQKQVG
;
A
#
# COMPACT_ATOMS: atom_id res chain seq x y z
N MET A 1 -14.83 30.02 7.66
CA MET A 1 -14.77 28.78 6.85
C MET A 1 -14.26 29.15 5.46
N ALA A 2 -13.37 28.35 4.89
CA ALA A 2 -13.00 28.51 3.49
C ALA A 2 -14.23 28.18 2.61
N GLY A 3 -14.62 29.08 1.71
CA GLY A 3 -15.71 28.84 0.75
C GLY A 3 -15.27 27.97 -0.42
N LEU A 4 -16.21 27.57 -1.28
CA LEU A 4 -15.95 26.76 -2.48
C LEU A 4 -14.84 27.35 -3.39
N GLU A 5 -14.73 28.68 -3.38
CA GLU A 5 -13.72 29.47 -4.12
C GLU A 5 -12.28 29.30 -3.63
N TRP A 6 -12.08 28.79 -2.43
CA TRP A 6 -10.74 28.72 -1.84
C TRP A 6 -9.84 27.74 -2.59
N MET A 7 -10.35 26.54 -2.92
CA MET A 7 -9.56 25.49 -3.57
C MET A 7 -9.13 25.84 -5.01
N PRO A 8 -10.00 26.39 -5.88
CA PRO A 8 -9.58 26.91 -7.18
C PRO A 8 -8.48 27.97 -7.07
N LYS A 9 -8.69 29.01 -6.24
CA LYS A 9 -7.73 30.11 -6.07
C LYS A 9 -6.40 29.64 -5.48
N TYR A 10 -6.44 28.65 -4.59
CA TYR A 10 -5.23 28.04 -4.05
C TYR A 10 -4.43 27.31 -5.13
N ARG A 11 -5.08 26.57 -6.03
CA ARG A 11 -4.42 25.89 -7.15
C ARG A 11 -3.87 26.85 -8.20
N GLU A 12 -4.55 27.97 -8.46
CA GLU A 12 -4.05 29.02 -9.36
C GLU A 12 -2.74 29.64 -8.85
N ARG A 13 -2.69 29.93 -7.55
CA ARG A 13 -1.49 30.50 -6.89
C ARG A 13 -0.33 29.50 -6.80
N ASN A 14 -0.64 28.20 -6.79
CA ASN A 14 0.34 27.12 -6.64
C ASN A 14 0.31 26.20 -7.87
N SER A 15 0.70 26.76 -9.02
CA SER A 15 0.65 26.08 -10.32
C SER A 15 1.58 24.86 -10.44
N ASN A 16 2.47 24.66 -9.48
CA ASN A 16 3.34 23.48 -9.34
C ASN A 16 2.64 22.28 -8.68
N LEU A 17 1.45 22.46 -8.10
CA LEU A 17 0.65 21.40 -7.50
C LEU A 17 -0.37 20.83 -8.50
N SER A 18 -0.70 19.56 -8.35
CA SER A 18 -1.81 18.91 -9.06
C SER A 18 -2.55 17.94 -8.14
N LEU A 19 -3.82 17.70 -8.46
CA LEU A 19 -4.62 16.69 -7.78
C LEU A 19 -4.28 15.31 -8.36
N ARG A 20 -3.77 14.40 -7.54
CA ARG A 20 -3.21 13.12 -7.98
C ARG A 20 -3.77 11.97 -7.16
N LYS A 21 -3.87 10.79 -7.79
CA LYS A 21 -4.22 9.54 -7.10
C LYS A 21 -2.92 8.81 -6.73
N PRO A 22 -2.65 8.54 -5.45
CA PRO A 22 -1.56 7.68 -5.04
C PRO A 22 -1.63 6.31 -5.72
N GLU A 23 -0.48 5.80 -6.15
CA GLU A 23 -0.39 4.38 -6.48
C GLU A 23 -0.46 3.59 -5.19
N ASN A 24 -1.29 2.55 -5.17
CA ASN A 24 -1.49 1.71 -3.99
C ASN A 24 -0.34 0.72 -3.74
N THR A 25 0.74 0.86 -4.51
CA THR A 25 1.96 0.10 -4.42
C THR A 25 2.79 0.68 -3.27
N SER A 26 2.73 0.05 -2.09
CA SER A 26 3.59 0.46 -0.99
C SER A 26 5.04 0.12 -1.34
N THR A 27 5.92 1.12 -1.45
CA THR A 27 7.37 0.91 -1.62
C THR A 27 7.93 -0.01 -0.54
N THR A 28 7.29 -0.02 0.63
CA THR A 28 7.53 -0.97 1.72
C THR A 28 7.47 -2.44 1.27
N ARG A 29 6.53 -2.83 0.39
CA ARG A 29 6.48 -4.20 -0.16
C ARG A 29 7.72 -4.51 -1.00
N SER A 30 8.19 -3.56 -1.81
CA SER A 30 9.41 -3.73 -2.60
C SER A 30 10.66 -3.80 -1.71
N PHE A 31 10.76 -2.97 -0.66
CA PHE A 31 11.86 -3.03 0.30
C PHE A 31 11.84 -4.27 1.19
N ALA A 32 10.66 -4.79 1.52
CA ALA A 32 10.48 -6.01 2.30
C ALA A 32 10.85 -7.27 1.49
N PHE A 33 10.93 -7.19 0.16
CA PHE A 33 11.37 -8.29 -0.70
C PHE A 33 12.89 -8.39 -0.77
N ASN A 34 13.53 -8.64 0.37
CA ASN A 34 14.98 -8.85 0.46
C ASN A 34 15.30 -10.22 1.07
N LYS A 35 16.54 -10.68 0.89
CA LYS A 35 16.98 -12.02 1.33
C LYS A 35 16.74 -12.24 2.82
N THR A 36 17.07 -11.26 3.67
CA THR A 36 16.92 -11.38 5.12
C THR A 36 15.46 -11.56 5.52
N ALA A 37 14.57 -10.69 5.01
CA ALA A 37 13.15 -10.75 5.29
C ALA A 37 12.50 -12.05 4.78
N LEU A 38 12.91 -12.52 3.60
CA LEU A 38 12.44 -13.80 3.05
C LEU A 38 12.92 -14.98 3.89
N THR A 39 14.19 -14.98 4.32
CA THR A 39 14.72 -16.03 5.19
C THR A 39 13.97 -16.08 6.52
N GLU A 40 13.74 -14.94 7.15
CA GLU A 40 12.95 -14.86 8.40
C GLU A 40 11.51 -15.36 8.20
N PHE A 41 10.85 -14.97 7.11
CA PHE A 41 9.51 -15.44 6.77
C PHE A 41 9.44 -16.98 6.67
N TYR A 42 10.36 -17.61 5.91
CA TYR A 42 10.34 -19.06 5.75
C TYR A 42 10.73 -19.80 7.03
N ASN A 43 11.60 -19.24 7.86
CA ASN A 43 11.91 -19.80 9.18
C ASN A 43 10.67 -19.82 10.07
N ASN A 44 9.96 -18.70 10.17
CA ASN A 44 8.73 -18.59 10.95
C ASN A 44 7.63 -19.51 10.42
N LEU A 45 7.47 -19.58 9.10
CA LEU A 45 6.53 -20.50 8.46
C LEU A 45 6.85 -21.96 8.82
N THR A 46 8.12 -22.35 8.75
CA THR A 46 8.56 -23.71 9.10
C THR A 46 8.29 -24.03 10.57
N GLU A 47 8.61 -23.11 11.48
CA GLU A 47 8.35 -23.29 12.92
C GLU A 47 6.86 -23.52 13.20
N VAL A 48 6.00 -22.69 12.61
CA VAL A 48 4.55 -22.75 12.80
C VAL A 48 3.96 -24.03 12.18
N MET A 49 4.41 -24.42 10.99
CA MET A 49 4.01 -25.67 10.34
C MET A 49 4.39 -26.90 11.18
N GLN A 50 5.60 -26.94 11.74
CA GLN A 50 6.07 -28.04 12.58
C GLN A 50 5.37 -28.08 13.94
N ARG A 51 5.06 -26.92 14.54
CA ARG A 51 4.40 -26.84 15.85
C ARG A 51 2.97 -27.35 15.81
N HIS A 52 2.25 -27.12 14.71
CA HIS A 52 0.81 -27.36 14.63
C HIS A 52 0.40 -28.49 13.68
N ASP A 53 1.31 -28.96 12.83
CA ASP A 53 1.09 -30.07 11.87
C ASP A 53 -0.23 -29.92 11.10
N PHE A 54 -0.39 -28.78 10.43
CA PHE A 54 -1.62 -28.48 9.72
C PHE A 54 -1.84 -29.47 8.57
N THR A 55 -3.03 -30.08 8.54
CA THR A 55 -3.51 -30.83 7.39
C THR A 55 -3.90 -29.87 6.26
N ALA A 56 -3.86 -30.36 5.01
CA ALA A 56 -4.08 -29.52 3.84
C ALA A 56 -5.45 -28.80 3.83
N ASP A 57 -6.48 -29.40 4.42
CA ASP A 57 -7.82 -28.82 4.58
C ASP A 57 -7.88 -27.61 5.52
N ARG A 58 -6.81 -27.35 6.28
CA ARG A 58 -6.68 -26.22 7.21
C ARG A 58 -5.80 -25.09 6.68
N ILE A 59 -5.25 -25.23 5.48
CA ILE A 59 -4.42 -24.22 4.82
C ILE A 59 -5.26 -23.56 3.73
N PHE A 60 -5.54 -22.28 3.90
CA PHE A 60 -6.39 -21.51 3.00
C PHE A 60 -5.56 -20.51 2.20
N ASN A 61 -5.76 -20.45 0.89
CA ASN A 61 -5.21 -19.38 0.07
C ASN A 61 -6.09 -18.13 0.22
N PHE A 62 -5.59 -17.09 0.89
CA PHE A 62 -6.37 -15.88 1.17
C PHE A 62 -6.68 -15.05 -0.10
N ASP A 63 -5.87 -15.18 -1.15
CA ASP A 63 -6.05 -14.47 -2.43
C ASP A 63 -7.37 -14.85 -3.13
N GLU A 64 -7.75 -16.13 -3.05
CA GLU A 64 -8.97 -16.65 -3.69
C GLU A 64 -10.27 -16.18 -3.02
N PHE A 65 -10.21 -15.69 -1.79
CA PHE A 65 -11.40 -15.18 -1.08
C PHE A 65 -11.76 -13.73 -1.46
N GLY A 66 -10.98 -13.08 -2.34
CA GLY A 66 -11.27 -11.73 -2.83
C GLY A 66 -11.18 -10.63 -1.77
N VAL A 67 -10.58 -10.91 -0.60
CA VAL A 67 -10.40 -9.94 0.47
C VAL A 67 -9.13 -9.13 0.22
N SER A 68 -9.29 -7.97 -0.42
CA SER A 68 -8.18 -7.04 -0.65
C SER A 68 -7.81 -6.30 0.63
N THR A 69 -6.55 -6.38 1.04
CA THR A 69 -5.95 -5.51 2.08
C THR A 69 -5.52 -4.14 1.53
N VAL A 70 -5.66 -3.94 0.22
CA VAL A 70 -5.29 -2.72 -0.48
C VAL A 70 -6.52 -1.80 -0.52
N LEU A 71 -6.55 -0.81 0.37
CA LEU A 71 -7.63 0.17 0.50
C LEU A 71 -7.54 1.24 -0.59
N ASP A 72 -8.65 1.65 -1.19
CA ASP A 72 -8.63 2.72 -2.19
C ASP A 72 -8.16 4.04 -1.57
N THR A 73 -7.15 4.66 -2.18
CA THR A 73 -6.56 5.90 -1.67
C THR A 73 -7.28 7.12 -2.25
N PRO A 74 -7.65 8.11 -1.42
CA PRO A 74 -8.24 9.34 -1.90
C PRO A 74 -7.23 10.15 -2.70
N LYS A 75 -7.72 11.06 -3.56
CA LYS A 75 -6.84 11.97 -4.29
C LYS A 75 -6.21 12.99 -3.33
N VAL A 76 -4.93 13.27 -3.53
CA VAL A 76 -4.14 14.21 -2.73
C VAL A 76 -3.59 15.33 -3.62
N LEU A 77 -3.33 16.50 -3.03
CA LEU A 77 -2.59 17.57 -3.69
C LEU A 77 -1.09 17.32 -3.53
N ALA A 78 -0.38 17.19 -4.63
CA ALA A 78 1.06 16.93 -4.63
C ALA A 78 1.78 17.69 -5.76
N PRO A 79 3.09 17.96 -5.62
CA PRO A 79 3.91 18.53 -6.68
C PRO A 79 3.86 17.72 -7.98
N LYS A 80 3.84 18.41 -9.11
CA LYS A 80 3.83 17.79 -10.46
C LYS A 80 5.06 16.91 -10.72
N SER A 81 6.21 17.24 -10.15
CA SER A 81 7.47 16.52 -10.34
C SER A 81 7.65 15.30 -9.41
N GLN A 82 6.77 15.14 -8.41
CA GLN A 82 6.92 14.08 -7.42
C GLN A 82 6.47 12.73 -8.00
N LYS A 83 7.36 11.73 -8.06
CA LYS A 83 7.00 10.42 -8.64
C LYS A 83 6.06 9.63 -7.73
N GLN A 84 6.42 9.51 -6.45
CA GLN A 84 5.64 8.80 -5.46
C GLN A 84 4.81 9.80 -4.64
N VAL A 85 3.49 9.69 -4.73
CA VAL A 85 2.55 10.48 -3.92
C VAL A 85 1.82 9.51 -3.01
N GLY A 86 1.76 9.84 -1.72
CA GLY A 86 1.09 9.06 -0.69
C GLY A 86 -0.20 9.72 -0.26
#